data_AF-A0A962IUX1-F1
#
_entry.id   AF-A0A962IUX1-F1
#
_cell.length_a   1.000
_cell.length_b   1.000
_cell.length_c   1.000
_cell.angle_alpha   90.00
_cell.angle_beta   90.00
_cell.angle_gamma   90.00
#
_symmetry.space_group_name_H-M   'P 1'
#
loop_
_entity.id
_entity.type
_entity.pdbx_description
1 polymer ?
#
loop_
_entity_poly.entity_id
_entity_poly.type
_entity_poly.pdbx_seq_one_letter_code
_entity_poly.pdbx_strand_id
1 'polypeptide(L)'
;MRILIPALLLVCLCTSSRVAEAASEPFIPPGFEDLLEPQTTQVDVYYGDQYLLSTLATFSPGEFTFMMPDEVVQRIPDLLDP
;
A
#
# COMPACT_ATOMS: atom_id res chain seq x y z
N MET A 1 4.77 59.87 2.74
CA MET A 1 3.55 59.79 3.59
C MET A 1 3.29 58.31 3.92
N ARG A 2 2.64 57.98 5.05
CA ARG A 2 2.14 56.62 5.38
C ARG A 2 0.87 56.37 4.50
N ILE A 3 0.31 55.19 4.20
CA ILE A 3 0.12 53.85 4.83
C ILE A 3 0.11 52.81 3.66
N LEU A 4 0.53 51.53 3.71
CA LEU A 4 0.83 50.51 4.75
C LEU A 4 -0.36 49.59 5.19
N ILE A 5 -0.88 48.73 4.30
CA ILE A 5 -1.69 47.53 4.65
C ILE A 5 -1.30 46.33 3.75
N PRO A 6 -0.77 45.22 4.31
CA PRO A 6 -0.70 43.93 3.63
C PRO A 6 -1.93 43.06 3.98
N ALA A 7 -2.56 42.44 2.98
CA ALA A 7 -3.73 41.58 3.20
C ALA A 7 -3.38 40.09 3.09
N LEU A 8 -3.55 39.39 4.22
CA LEU A 8 -4.23 38.09 4.35
C LEU A 8 -3.88 37.02 3.28
N LEU A 9 -2.88 36.16 3.48
CA LEU A 9 -2.88 35.00 4.39
C LEU A 9 -3.93 33.93 4.04
N LEU A 10 -3.60 33.05 3.10
CA LEU A 10 -4.10 31.67 3.02
C LEU A 10 -3.17 30.76 2.18
N VAL A 11 -1.87 30.71 2.50
CA VAL A 11 -1.02 29.62 2.00
C VAL A 11 -1.45 28.34 2.73
N CYS A 12 -1.76 27.29 1.98
CA CYS A 12 -2.40 26.09 2.50
C CYS A 12 -1.55 25.44 3.60
N LEU A 13 -2.12 25.31 4.80
CA LEU A 13 -1.61 24.33 5.77
C LEU A 13 -1.98 22.94 5.24
N CYS A 14 -1.08 22.34 4.47
CA CYS A 14 -1.08 20.90 4.23
C CYS A 14 -0.73 20.19 5.55
N THR A 15 -1.67 20.20 6.50
CA THR A 15 -1.60 19.35 7.70
C THR A 15 -1.49 17.92 7.24
N SER A 16 -0.31 17.33 7.39
CA SER A 16 -0.06 15.93 7.10
C SER A 16 -0.87 15.09 8.09
N SER A 17 -2.10 14.75 7.70
CA SER A 17 -3.02 13.90 8.47
C SER A 17 -2.44 12.50 8.61
N ARG A 18 -1.57 12.31 9.60
CA ARG A 18 -1.22 10.99 10.12
C ARG A 18 -2.48 10.41 10.77
N VAL A 19 -3.28 9.71 9.97
CA VAL A 19 -4.25 8.76 10.50
C VAL A 19 -3.44 7.76 11.32
N ALA A 20 -3.64 7.76 12.62
CA ALA A 20 -3.11 6.68 13.46
C ALA A 20 -3.97 5.46 13.16
N GLU A 21 -3.37 4.45 12.53
CA GLU A 21 -4.02 3.16 12.29
C GLU A 21 -4.27 2.50 13.65
N ALA A 22 -5.43 2.77 14.22
CA ALA A 22 -5.87 2.16 15.45
C ALA A 22 -6.21 0.71 15.13
N ALA A 23 -5.35 -0.22 15.56
CA ALA A 23 -5.56 -1.65 15.41
C ALA A 23 -6.79 -2.10 16.25
N SER A 24 -7.98 -1.88 15.69
CA SER A 24 -9.21 -2.52 16.11
C SER A 24 -9.21 -3.96 15.59
N GLU A 25 -9.33 -4.93 16.49
CA GLU A 25 -9.69 -6.30 16.12
C GLU A 25 -10.87 -6.26 15.13
N PRO A 26 -10.74 -6.86 13.93
CA PRO A 26 -11.76 -6.74 12.90
C PRO A 26 -13.05 -7.41 13.37
N PHE A 27 -14.17 -6.68 13.36
CA PHE A 27 -15.47 -7.28 13.62
C PHE A 27 -15.84 -8.22 12.46
N ILE A 28 -15.78 -9.52 12.71
CA ILE A 28 -16.14 -10.57 11.77
C ILE A 28 -17.65 -10.83 11.87
N PRO A 29 -18.45 -10.66 10.80
CA PRO A 29 -19.83 -11.13 10.80
C PRO A 29 -19.88 -12.67 10.80
N PRO A 30 -20.81 -13.32 11.53
CA PRO A 30 -20.91 -14.78 11.53
C PRO A 30 -21.15 -15.36 10.13
N GLY A 31 -20.35 -16.34 9.73
CA GLY A 31 -20.35 -16.93 8.39
C GLY A 31 -19.37 -16.26 7.40
N PHE A 32 -18.40 -15.48 7.90
CA PHE A 32 -17.35 -14.81 7.11
C PHE A 32 -15.94 -15.08 7.65
N GLU A 33 -15.81 -15.93 8.68
CA GLU A 33 -14.56 -16.31 9.33
C GLU A 33 -13.54 -16.87 8.32
N ASP A 34 -13.99 -17.78 7.44
CA ASP A 34 -13.21 -18.42 6.37
C ASP A 34 -12.53 -17.41 5.42
N LEU A 35 -13.07 -16.19 5.26
CA LEU A 35 -12.49 -15.16 4.37
C LEU A 35 -11.23 -14.50 4.95
N LEU A 36 -10.93 -14.74 6.23
CA LEU A 36 -9.75 -14.23 6.92
C LEU A 36 -8.67 -15.32 7.09
N GLU A 37 -8.96 -16.56 6.73
CA GLU A 37 -7.95 -17.61 6.62
C GLU A 37 -6.98 -17.33 5.46
N PRO A 38 -5.72 -17.82 5.52
CA PRO A 38 -4.73 -17.61 4.46
C PRO A 38 -5.17 -18.23 3.12
N GLN A 39 -5.39 -17.38 2.12
CA GLN A 39 -5.84 -17.77 0.79
C GLN A 39 -4.70 -17.69 -0.22
N THR A 40 -4.45 -18.79 -0.95
CA THR A 40 -3.50 -18.81 -2.08
C THR A 40 -4.23 -18.53 -3.39
N THR A 41 -3.78 -17.54 -4.15
CA THR A 41 -4.32 -17.20 -5.47
C THR A 41 -3.23 -16.79 -6.46
N GLN A 42 -3.57 -16.71 -7.74
CA GLN A 42 -2.72 -16.09 -8.76
C GLN A 42 -2.85 -14.57 -8.68
N VAL A 43 -1.70 -13.89 -8.69
CA VAL A 43 -1.58 -12.43 -8.65
C VAL A 43 -0.68 -11.95 -9.79
N ASP A 44 -1.02 -10.81 -10.38
CA ASP A 44 -0.17 -10.12 -11.35
C ASP A 44 0.66 -9.05 -10.64
N VAL A 45 1.98 -9.06 -10.84
CA VAL A 45 2.91 -8.14 -10.22
C VAL A 45 3.32 -7.06 -11.21
N TYR A 46 3.17 -5.80 -10.79
CA TYR A 46 3.54 -4.60 -11.55
C TYR A 46 4.55 -3.76 -10.76
N TYR A 47 5.45 -3.07 -11.46
CA TYR A 47 6.44 -2.15 -10.90
C TYR A 47 6.64 -1.00 -11.88
N GLY A 48 6.52 0.26 -11.42
CA GLY A 48 6.69 1.44 -12.27
C GLY A 48 5.78 1.45 -13.52
N ASP A 49 4.50 1.07 -13.35
CA ASP A 49 3.51 0.84 -14.43
C ASP A 49 3.86 -0.29 -15.44
N GLN A 50 4.96 -1.03 -15.23
CA GLN A 50 5.35 -2.18 -16.05
C GLN A 50 4.86 -3.49 -15.41
N TYR A 51 4.28 -4.38 -16.21
CA TYR A 51 4.01 -5.77 -15.79
C TYR A 51 5.33 -6.56 -15.71
N LEU A 52 5.52 -7.31 -14.63
CA LEU A 52 6.71 -8.15 -14.41
C LEU A 52 6.41 -9.65 -14.63
N LEU A 53 5.42 -10.18 -13.91
CA LEU A 53 5.01 -11.59 -13.93
C LEU A 53 3.65 -11.80 -13.26
N SER A 54 2.92 -12.83 -13.68
CA SER A 54 1.92 -13.50 -12.85
C SER A 54 2.59 -14.56 -11.98
N THR A 55 2.24 -14.65 -10.70
CA THR A 55 2.76 -15.67 -9.77
C THR A 55 1.71 -16.11 -8.76
N LEU A 56 2.00 -17.11 -7.93
CA LEU A 56 1.14 -17.47 -6.79
C LEU A 56 1.57 -16.71 -5.53
N ALA A 57 0.60 -16.20 -4.78
CA ALA A 57 0.80 -15.59 -3.48
C ALA A 57 -0.26 -16.08 -2.49
N THR A 58 0.14 -16.19 -1.22
CA THR A 58 -0.77 -16.44 -0.10
C THR A 58 -0.95 -15.14 0.68
N PHE A 59 -2.20 -14.79 0.99
CA PHE A 59 -2.53 -13.56 1.70
C PHE A 59 -3.52 -13.81 2.84
N SER A 60 -3.45 -12.98 3.87
CA SER A 60 -4.36 -12.92 5.02
C SER A 60 -4.43 -11.46 5.53
N PRO A 61 -5.27 -11.12 6.52
CA PRO A 61 -5.33 -9.77 7.06
C PRO A 61 -3.99 -9.32 7.69
N GLY A 62 -3.27 -8.47 6.97
CA GLY A 62 -1.99 -7.90 7.42
C GLY A 62 -0.73 -8.65 6.95
N GLU A 63 -0.86 -9.80 6.28
CA GLU A 63 0.27 -10.58 5.74
C GLU A 63 0.06 -10.94 4.26
N PHE A 64 1.13 -10.83 3.47
CA PHE A 64 1.14 -11.18 2.05
C PHE A 64 2.50 -11.77 1.68
N THR A 65 2.52 -13.01 1.18
CA THR A 65 3.75 -13.76 0.87
C THR A 65 3.66 -14.36 -0.53
N PHE A 66 4.59 -13.97 -1.41
CA PHE A 66 4.81 -14.65 -2.69
C PHE A 66 5.33 -16.07 -2.46
N MET A 67 4.81 -17.06 -3.17
CA MET A 67 5.29 -18.45 -3.08
C MET A 67 6.69 -18.63 -3.71
N MET A 68 7.06 -17.74 -4.63
CA MET A 68 8.33 -17.76 -5.37
C MET A 68 8.92 -16.33 -5.39
N PRO A 69 9.42 -15.81 -4.25
CA PRO A 69 9.84 -14.43 -4.13
C PRO A 69 11.06 -14.10 -5.01
N ASP A 70 11.98 -15.05 -5.18
CA ASP A 70 13.18 -14.88 -6.01
C ASP A 70 12.82 -14.61 -7.49
N GLU A 71 11.71 -15.15 -7.98
CA GLU A 71 11.20 -14.88 -9.34
C GLU A 71 10.66 -13.46 -9.49
N VAL A 72 10.18 -12.84 -8.41
CA VAL A 72 9.74 -11.44 -8.41
C VAL A 72 10.98 -10.54 -8.41
N VAL A 73 11.92 -10.78 -7.48
CA VAL A 73 13.13 -9.97 -7.31
C VAL A 73 13.99 -9.94 -8.58
N GLN A 74 14.17 -11.08 -9.26
CA GLN A 74 14.91 -11.17 -10.53
C GLN A 74 14.30 -10.39 -11.71
N ARG A 75 13.10 -9.80 -11.55
CA ARG A 75 12.40 -9.05 -12.60
C ARG A 75 12.22 -7.55 -12.28
N ILE A 76 12.61 -7.06 -11.10
CA ILE A 76 12.54 -5.64 -10.75
C ILE A 76 13.75 -4.90 -11.35
N PRO A 77 13.58 -3.96 -12.31
CA PRO A 77 14.72 -3.35 -13.03
C PRO A 77 15.72 -2.63 -12.11
N ASP A 78 15.21 -1.84 -11.16
CA ASP A 78 15.97 -1.04 -10.20
C ASP A 78 16.81 -1.88 -9.21
N LEU A 79 16.66 -3.20 -9.19
CA LEU A 79 17.51 -4.13 -8.43
C LEU A 79 18.59 -4.81 -9.29
N LEU A 80 18.58 -4.59 -10.62
CA LEU A 80 19.51 -5.18 -11.58
C LEU A 80 20.60 -4.20 -12.04
N ASP A 81 20.36 -2.88 -11.97
CA ASP A 81 21.32 -1.82 -12.35
C ASP A 81 21.13 -0.58 -11.43
N PRO A 82 21.88 -0.45 -10.31
CA PRO A 82 21.66 0.55 -9.24
C PRO A 82 22.52 1.83 -9.31
#